data_AF-A0A2P6TYN5-F1
#
_entry.id   AF-A0A2P6TYN5-F1
#
_cell.length_a   1.000
_cell.length_b   1.000
_cell.length_c   1.000
_cell.angle_alpha   90.00
_cell.angle_beta   90.00
_cell.angle_gamma   90.00
#
_symmetry.space_group_name_H-M   'P 1'
#
loop_
_entity.id
_entity.type
_entity.pdbx_description
1 polymer ?
#
loop_
_entity_poly.entity_id
_entity_poly.type
_entity_poly.pdbx_seq_one_letter_code
_entity_poly.pdbx_strand_id
1 'polypeptide(L)'
;MLASLLLGTSSGVYRVGGANAVALSGQLVTHLACTGGAAAAAVPTPGPVHAMYQLGELAAPQDSGLHLLRPTTDGYIAKRVWAGDARSCCIWDQPPGGQQQRRPTNGDATEGSGSTNLGLAVGAEPADVFVSLDGGSSWSPGTSSFETAPSRPSWSFPAPPHQPHVLSLEQTASGQLVAGIEVGGVLVGGGGAGSDSFEEHNQGLYADVHSCRIDPHNPQHWLAVTGRGLYASDDAGSTWRAQGSWKGRYTIGLAFNPLRQGEVLVAAGDRPPAVGVHVYHSADGGESFQDITDAAFSGDTTEAKGSRTPVPYFADGQALLGTATGHLLASDYAERRTWRAVCRLPPPILCMCAPRQSPSSVMH
;
A
#
# COMPACT_ATOMS: atom_id res chain seq x y z
N MET A 1 -19.23 -0.02 -12.97
CA MET A 1 -18.92 0.56 -11.66
C MET A 1 -17.60 -0.02 -11.20
N LEU A 2 -16.52 0.72 -11.44
CA LEU A 2 -15.19 0.67 -10.79
C LEU A 2 -14.50 2.05 -11.04
N ALA A 3 -15.30 3.11 -11.20
CA ALA A 3 -14.85 4.36 -11.81
C ALA A 3 -13.91 5.17 -10.89
N SER A 4 -14.00 4.94 -9.58
CA SER A 4 -13.16 5.54 -8.54
C SER A 4 -11.87 4.76 -8.27
N LEU A 5 -11.71 3.55 -8.82
CA LEU A 5 -10.54 2.72 -8.61
C LEU A 5 -9.34 3.27 -9.40
N LEU A 6 -8.26 3.58 -8.70
CA LEU A 6 -6.97 3.91 -9.30
C LEU A 6 -6.05 2.70 -9.27
N LEU A 7 -5.33 2.51 -10.38
CA LEU A 7 -4.40 1.42 -10.59
C LEU A 7 -2.99 2.02 -10.73
N GLY A 8 -2.10 1.72 -9.78
CA GLY A 8 -0.69 2.06 -9.90
C GLY A 8 0.03 0.95 -10.64
N THR A 9 0.86 1.32 -11.60
CA THR A 9 1.48 0.39 -12.55
C THR A 9 2.98 0.65 -12.66
N SER A 10 3.67 -0.19 -13.42
CA SER A 10 5.07 0.07 -13.75
C SER A 10 5.29 1.27 -14.70
N SER A 11 4.23 1.95 -15.16
CA SER A 11 4.32 3.04 -16.14
C SER A 11 3.27 4.14 -15.91
N GLY A 12 2.88 4.36 -14.66
CA GLY A 12 2.05 5.47 -14.21
C GLY A 12 0.78 5.03 -13.50
N VAL A 13 -0.14 5.99 -13.32
CA VAL A 13 -1.45 5.77 -12.71
C VAL A 13 -2.51 5.66 -13.80
N TYR A 14 -3.35 4.64 -13.71
CA TYR A 14 -4.39 4.33 -14.68
C TYR A 14 -5.77 4.28 -14.00
N ARG A 15 -6.81 4.42 -14.81
CA ARG A 15 -8.19 4.03 -14.46
C ARG A 15 -8.54 2.72 -15.14
N VAL A 16 -9.54 2.03 -14.59
CA VAL A 16 -10.07 0.79 -15.18
C VAL A 16 -10.49 0.99 -16.64
N GLY A 17 -9.94 0.18 -17.55
CA GLY A 17 -10.23 0.23 -18.98
C GLY A 17 -9.54 1.37 -19.76
N GLY A 18 -8.76 2.22 -19.11
CA GLY A 18 -8.04 3.32 -19.77
C GLY A 18 -6.82 2.83 -20.55
N ALA A 19 -6.65 3.30 -21.80
CA ALA A 19 -5.50 2.95 -22.64
C ALA A 19 -4.22 3.74 -22.27
N ASN A 20 -4.38 4.91 -21.65
CA ASN A 20 -3.29 5.82 -21.30
C ASN A 20 -3.30 6.12 -19.81
N ALA A 21 -2.12 6.44 -19.26
CA ALA A 21 -1.99 6.90 -17.88
C ALA A 21 -2.75 8.21 -17.67
N VAL A 22 -3.46 8.32 -16.55
CA VAL A 22 -4.18 9.54 -16.12
C VAL A 22 -3.32 10.43 -15.23
N ALA A 23 -2.18 9.92 -14.75
CA ALA A 23 -1.16 10.66 -14.01
C ALA A 23 0.19 9.93 -14.09
N LEU A 24 1.29 10.66 -13.88
CA LEU A 24 2.63 10.08 -13.72
C LEU A 24 3.03 9.12 -14.86
N SER A 25 2.69 9.47 -16.11
CA SER A 25 2.99 8.64 -17.28
C SER A 25 4.47 8.29 -17.35
N GLY A 26 4.79 7.01 -17.50
CA GLY A 26 6.17 6.50 -17.57
C GLY A 26 6.85 6.31 -16.20
N GLN A 27 6.20 6.65 -15.09
CA GLN A 27 6.75 6.49 -13.75
C GLN A 27 6.35 5.15 -13.13
N LEU A 28 7.25 4.54 -12.36
CA LEU A 28 6.93 3.37 -11.56
C LEU A 28 6.13 3.79 -10.32
N VAL A 29 4.88 3.35 -10.20
CA VAL A 29 4.01 3.66 -9.06
C VAL A 29 3.78 2.40 -8.23
N THR A 30 4.38 2.37 -7.04
CA THR A 30 4.43 1.16 -6.18
C THR A 30 3.37 1.14 -5.10
N HIS A 31 2.92 2.32 -4.68
CA HIS A 31 1.86 2.47 -3.70
C HIS A 31 0.98 3.67 -4.04
N LEU A 32 -0.33 3.49 -3.81
CA LEU A 32 -1.33 4.53 -3.94
C LEU A 32 -2.17 4.59 -2.66
N ALA A 33 -2.65 5.77 -2.29
CA ALA A 33 -3.67 5.94 -1.26
C ALA A 33 -4.66 7.01 -1.72
N CYS A 34 -5.94 6.86 -1.34
CA CYS A 34 -7.04 7.64 -1.92
C CYS A 34 -7.95 8.23 -0.81
N THR A 35 -8.28 9.52 -0.89
CA THR A 35 -9.46 10.11 -0.24
C THR A 35 -10.58 10.33 -1.27
N GLY A 36 -11.71 10.89 -0.86
CA GLY A 36 -12.78 11.25 -1.79
C GLY A 36 -12.41 12.35 -2.78
N GLY A 37 -11.38 13.16 -2.49
CA GLY A 37 -11.02 14.34 -3.27
C GLY A 37 -9.59 14.38 -3.81
N ALA A 38 -8.72 13.47 -3.36
CA ALA A 38 -7.32 13.43 -3.79
C ALA A 38 -6.75 12.01 -3.68
N ALA A 39 -5.59 11.79 -4.30
CA ALA A 39 -4.79 10.59 -4.09
C ALA A 39 -3.33 10.93 -3.86
N ALA A 40 -2.59 10.07 -3.18
CA ALA A 40 -1.15 10.14 -3.04
C ALA A 40 -0.52 8.94 -3.77
N ALA A 41 0.58 9.16 -4.48
CA ALA A 41 1.31 8.15 -5.22
C ALA A 41 2.78 8.13 -4.80
N ALA A 42 3.25 6.98 -4.33
CA ALA A 42 4.65 6.74 -4.05
C ALA A 42 5.36 6.29 -5.33
N VAL A 43 6.40 7.03 -5.70
CA VAL A 43 7.32 6.71 -6.80
C VAL A 43 8.68 6.45 -6.16
N PRO A 44 9.19 5.21 -6.14
CA PRO A 44 10.44 4.92 -5.48
C PRO A 44 11.62 5.45 -6.32
N THR A 45 12.78 5.55 -5.69
CA THR A 45 14.03 5.80 -6.41
C THR A 45 14.45 4.52 -7.14
N PRO A 46 14.64 4.55 -8.47
CA PRO A 46 15.10 3.38 -9.22
C PRO A 46 16.39 2.81 -8.64
N GLY A 47 16.49 1.48 -8.59
CA GLY A 47 17.61 0.83 -7.91
C GLY A 47 17.63 -0.70 -8.09
N PRO A 48 18.62 -1.39 -7.49
CA PRO A 48 18.83 -2.83 -7.66
C PRO A 48 17.61 -3.69 -7.30
N VAL A 49 16.85 -3.28 -6.27
CA VAL A 49 15.61 -3.95 -5.85
C VAL A 49 14.61 -4.02 -7.00
N HIS A 50 14.39 -2.90 -7.69
CA HIS A 50 13.48 -2.81 -8.83
C HIS A 50 13.94 -3.62 -10.04
N ALA A 51 15.25 -3.75 -10.26
CA ALA A 51 15.80 -4.56 -11.33
C ALA A 51 15.44 -6.05 -11.16
N MET A 52 15.32 -6.55 -9.92
CA MET A 52 14.88 -7.92 -9.65
C MET A 52 13.43 -8.20 -10.09
N TYR A 53 12.63 -7.14 -10.20
CA TYR A 53 11.26 -7.20 -10.72
C TYR A 53 11.19 -7.17 -12.25
N GLN A 54 12.30 -6.93 -12.94
CA GLN A 54 12.40 -6.88 -14.41
C GLN A 54 11.43 -5.86 -15.04
N LEU A 55 11.25 -4.70 -14.40
CA LEU A 55 10.21 -3.70 -14.75
C LEU A 55 10.54 -2.83 -15.97
N GLY A 56 11.40 -3.28 -16.89
CA GLY A 56 11.85 -2.47 -18.02
C GLY A 56 12.69 -1.26 -17.61
N GLU A 57 12.84 -0.29 -18.50
CA GLU A 57 13.53 0.96 -18.20
C GLU A 57 12.69 1.83 -17.26
N LEU A 58 13.28 2.23 -16.13
CA LEU A 58 12.64 3.07 -15.13
C LEU A 58 13.01 4.54 -15.39
N ALA A 59 12.06 5.44 -15.12
CA ALA A 59 12.29 6.88 -15.14
C ALA A 59 13.43 7.28 -14.20
N ALA A 60 14.03 8.44 -14.43
CA ALA A 60 15.25 8.84 -13.72
C ALA A 60 14.97 9.30 -12.26
N PRO A 61 15.97 9.21 -11.35
CA PRO A 61 15.78 9.45 -9.91
C PRO A 61 15.19 10.80 -9.52
N GLN A 62 15.33 11.85 -10.34
CA GLN A 62 14.78 13.17 -10.05
C GLN A 62 13.25 13.21 -9.93
N ASP A 63 12.57 12.19 -10.47
CA ASP A 63 11.12 12.05 -10.44
C ASP A 63 10.64 11.16 -9.28
N SER A 64 11.53 10.63 -8.43
CA SER A 64 11.14 9.83 -7.26
C SER A 64 10.56 10.69 -6.13
N GLY A 65 9.75 10.07 -5.27
CA GLY A 65 9.16 10.67 -4.09
C GLY A 65 7.64 10.58 -4.08
N LEU A 66 7.02 11.37 -3.21
CA LEU A 66 5.56 11.36 -3.05
C LEU A 66 4.93 12.42 -3.95
N HIS A 67 3.91 12.00 -4.71
CA HIS A 67 3.13 12.87 -5.58
C HIS A 67 1.69 12.98 -5.08
N LEU A 68 1.23 14.21 -4.87
CA LEU A 68 -0.16 14.51 -4.59
C LEU A 68 -0.91 14.66 -5.92
N LEU A 69 -1.91 13.82 -6.13
CA LEU A 69 -2.75 13.76 -7.31
C LEU A 69 -4.07 14.46 -7.03
N ARG A 70 -4.36 15.53 -7.77
CA ARG A 70 -5.65 16.23 -7.71
C ARG A 70 -6.45 15.97 -8.98
N PRO A 71 -7.73 15.55 -8.88
CA PRO A 71 -8.54 15.24 -10.03
C PRO A 71 -8.77 16.48 -10.89
N THR A 72 -8.77 16.29 -12.20
CA THR A 72 -9.22 17.24 -13.21
C THR A 72 -10.35 16.61 -14.03
N THR A 73 -10.91 17.35 -15.00
CA THR A 73 -11.93 16.82 -15.91
C THR A 73 -11.44 15.57 -16.65
N ASP A 74 -10.17 15.55 -17.08
CA ASP A 74 -9.63 14.53 -17.99
C ASP A 74 -8.59 13.61 -17.33
N GLY A 75 -8.30 13.76 -16.03
CA GLY A 75 -7.26 12.98 -15.36
C GLY A 75 -6.89 13.52 -13.99
N TYR A 76 -5.59 13.64 -13.74
CA TYR A 76 -5.06 14.20 -12.51
C TYR A 76 -3.87 15.12 -12.80
N ILE A 77 -3.79 16.22 -12.05
CA ILE A 77 -2.54 16.96 -11.91
C ILE A 77 -1.73 16.28 -10.80
N ALA A 78 -0.51 15.88 -11.14
CA ALA A 78 0.45 15.34 -10.19
C ALA A 78 1.43 16.44 -9.76
N LYS A 79 1.50 16.72 -8.45
CA LYS A 79 2.51 17.60 -7.87
C LYS A 79 3.43 16.77 -6.96
N ARG A 80 4.73 16.76 -7.24
CA ARG A 80 5.73 16.22 -6.31
C ARG A 80 5.72 17.07 -5.05
N VAL A 81 5.42 16.44 -3.93
CA VAL A 81 5.31 17.11 -2.62
C VAL A 81 6.40 16.67 -1.65
N TRP A 82 7.08 15.55 -1.90
CA TRP A 82 8.22 15.08 -1.12
C TRP A 82 9.25 14.42 -2.03
N ALA A 83 10.54 14.56 -1.71
CA ALA A 83 11.64 14.37 -2.66
C ALA A 83 12.63 13.23 -2.37
N GLY A 84 12.33 12.29 -1.47
CA GLY A 84 13.17 11.13 -1.19
C GLY A 84 12.71 9.84 -1.90
N ASP A 85 13.17 8.68 -1.41
CA ASP A 85 12.74 7.37 -1.89
C ASP A 85 11.43 6.94 -1.21
N ALA A 86 10.29 7.12 -1.88
CA ALA A 86 8.96 6.85 -1.33
C ALA A 86 8.53 5.42 -1.66
N ARG A 87 8.28 4.61 -0.63
CA ARG A 87 7.89 3.19 -0.75
C ARG A 87 6.41 2.94 -0.48
N SER A 88 5.86 3.68 0.49
CA SER A 88 4.44 3.62 0.82
C SER A 88 3.89 5.00 1.17
N CYS A 89 2.57 5.13 1.21
CA CYS A 89 1.93 6.39 1.53
C CYS A 89 0.57 6.23 2.20
N CYS A 90 0.20 7.23 2.98
CA CYS A 90 -1.14 7.40 3.52
C CYS A 90 -1.62 8.83 3.24
N ILE A 91 -2.91 9.00 3.00
CA ILE A 91 -3.56 10.30 2.80
C ILE A 91 -4.90 10.30 3.53
N TRP A 92 -5.23 11.39 4.21
CA TRP A 92 -6.50 11.54 4.91
C TRP A 92 -6.99 12.98 4.87
N ASP A 93 -8.32 13.13 4.97
CA ASP A 93 -8.95 14.44 5.10
C ASP A 93 -8.74 14.95 6.53
N GLN A 94 -8.20 16.16 6.69
CA GLN A 94 -8.02 16.78 8.01
C GLN A 94 -9.29 17.54 8.43
N PRO A 95 -9.68 17.49 9.71
CA PRO A 95 -10.76 18.32 10.20
C PRO A 95 -10.41 19.81 10.04
N PRO A 96 -11.40 20.67 9.69
CA PRO A 96 -11.17 22.11 9.66
C PRO A 96 -10.82 22.62 11.06
N GLY A 97 -9.58 23.10 11.25
CA GLY A 97 -9.14 23.73 12.50
C GLY A 97 -8.15 22.96 13.38
N GLY A 98 -7.51 21.90 12.88
CA GLY A 98 -6.36 21.30 13.58
C GLY A 98 -5.31 22.36 13.87
N GLN A 99 -4.90 22.51 15.13
CA GLN A 99 -4.01 23.60 15.57
C GLN A 99 -2.78 23.66 14.67
N GLN A 100 -2.73 24.67 13.81
CA GLN A 100 -1.48 25.12 13.23
C GLN A 100 -0.61 25.52 14.42
N GLN A 101 0.43 24.75 14.74
CA GLN A 101 1.56 25.32 15.46
C GLN A 101 2.12 26.42 14.55
N ARG A 102 1.66 27.64 14.77
CA ARG A 102 2.17 28.83 14.09
C ARG A 102 3.64 28.95 14.45
N ARG A 103 4.53 28.47 13.57
CA ARG A 103 5.88 29.05 13.50
C ARG A 103 5.75 30.45 12.89
N PRO A 104 6.49 31.45 13.38
CA PRO A 104 6.38 32.81 12.85
C PRO A 104 7.02 32.85 11.46
N THR A 105 6.20 32.96 10.42
CA THR A 105 6.65 33.29 9.06
C THR A 105 6.62 34.80 8.89
N ASN A 106 7.78 35.41 8.65
CA ASN A 106 7.86 36.76 8.12
C ASN A 106 7.35 36.76 6.68
N GLY A 107 6.33 37.59 6.40
CA GLY A 107 6.09 38.23 5.11
C GLY A 107 5.44 37.41 4.00
N ASP A 108 4.35 37.97 3.46
CA ASP A 108 3.70 37.70 2.17
C ASP A 108 2.80 36.46 2.04
N ALA A 109 1.60 36.58 2.62
CA ALA A 109 0.44 35.80 2.23
C ALA A 109 -0.13 36.35 0.91
N THR A 110 0.00 35.58 -0.17
CA THR A 110 -0.87 35.71 -1.34
C THR A 110 -2.00 34.69 -1.20
N GLU A 111 -3.24 35.19 -1.14
CA GLU A 111 -4.45 34.37 -1.17
C GLU A 111 -4.64 33.78 -2.58
N GLY A 112 -4.86 32.46 -2.66
CA GLY A 112 -5.25 31.82 -3.91
C GLY A 112 -5.24 30.28 -3.88
N SER A 113 -6.44 29.70 -3.95
CA SER A 113 -6.78 28.30 -4.32
C SER A 113 -6.80 27.24 -3.19
N GLY A 114 -8.01 26.96 -2.71
CA GLY A 114 -8.53 25.62 -2.39
C GLY A 114 -7.60 24.61 -1.70
N SER A 115 -6.87 25.01 -0.67
CA SER A 115 -6.15 24.06 0.19
C SER A 115 -7.18 23.23 0.96
N THR A 116 -7.56 22.10 0.39
CA THR A 116 -8.11 20.98 1.16
C THR A 116 -7.09 20.68 2.26
N ASN A 117 -7.47 20.84 3.53
CA ASN A 117 -6.64 20.38 4.65
C ASN A 117 -6.47 18.86 4.47
N LEU A 118 -5.33 18.44 3.94
CA LEU A 118 -4.98 17.05 3.70
C LEU A 118 -3.77 16.73 4.56
N GLY A 119 -3.87 15.61 5.27
CA GLY A 119 -2.71 14.98 5.88
C GLY A 119 -2.10 13.98 4.92
N LEU A 120 -0.78 13.92 4.91
CA LEU A 120 0.00 12.98 4.13
C LEU A 120 1.04 12.32 5.03
N ALA A 121 1.27 11.02 4.83
CA ALA A 121 2.43 10.34 5.35
C ALA A 121 3.14 9.61 4.21
N VAL A 122 4.46 9.59 4.26
CA VAL A 122 5.31 8.80 3.35
C VAL A 122 6.18 7.86 4.18
N GLY A 123 6.18 6.60 3.77
CA GLY A 123 7.09 5.58 4.26
C GLY A 123 8.27 5.50 3.30
N ALA A 124 9.49 5.60 3.82
CA ALA A 124 10.69 5.80 3.02
C ALA A 124 11.64 4.59 2.99
N GLU A 125 12.62 4.65 2.10
CA GLU A 125 13.89 3.91 2.17
C GLU A 125 15.07 4.91 2.32
N PRO A 126 15.97 4.74 3.30
CA PRO A 126 15.89 3.84 4.46
C PRO A 126 14.61 4.05 5.29
N ALA A 127 14.25 3.04 6.09
CA ALA A 127 13.01 3.01 6.85
C ALA A 127 12.89 4.24 7.74
N ASP A 128 11.89 5.07 7.44
CA ASP A 128 11.44 6.17 8.26
C ASP A 128 10.02 6.61 7.80
N VAL A 129 9.34 7.39 8.61
CA VAL A 129 8.03 7.97 8.31
C VAL A 129 8.09 9.50 8.38
N PHE A 130 7.71 10.15 7.29
CA PHE A 130 7.58 11.61 7.24
C PHE A 130 6.11 11.98 7.09
N VAL A 131 5.70 13.04 7.79
CA VAL A 131 4.30 13.49 7.82
C VAL A 131 4.20 14.95 7.42
N SER A 132 3.18 15.25 6.63
CA SER A 132 2.73 16.60 6.33
C SER A 132 1.27 16.76 6.76
N LEU A 133 0.97 17.90 7.39
CA LEU A 133 -0.40 18.26 7.82
C LEU A 133 -0.98 19.42 6.97
N ASP A 134 -0.25 19.87 5.95
CA ASP A 134 -0.55 21.03 5.12
C ASP A 134 -0.53 20.70 3.62
N GLY A 135 -0.94 19.47 3.28
CA GLY A 135 -1.03 19.03 1.89
C GLY A 135 0.32 18.91 1.18
N GLY A 136 1.39 18.67 1.94
CA GLY A 136 2.75 18.46 1.43
C GLY A 136 3.55 19.76 1.23
N SER A 137 3.14 20.86 1.88
CA SER A 137 3.88 22.13 1.82
C SER A 137 5.07 22.12 2.77
N SER A 138 4.93 21.46 3.92
CA SER A 138 6.01 21.17 4.87
C SER A 138 5.92 19.74 5.40
N TRP A 139 7.06 19.22 5.86
CA TRP A 139 7.22 17.85 6.33
C TRP A 139 7.90 17.80 7.70
N SER A 140 7.54 16.80 8.50
CA SER A 140 8.29 16.44 9.69
C SER A 140 9.74 16.05 9.34
N PRO A 141 10.69 16.13 10.29
CA PRO A 141 12.08 15.78 10.03
C PRO A 141 12.37 14.27 9.92
N GLY A 142 11.33 13.42 9.97
CA GLY A 142 11.45 11.97 10.16
C GLY A 142 11.15 11.57 11.61
N THR A 143 11.20 10.28 11.90
CA THR A 143 11.01 9.73 13.25
C THR A 143 12.36 9.57 13.94
N SER A 144 12.45 10.03 15.18
CA SER A 144 13.64 9.76 16.01
C SER A 144 13.61 8.35 16.60
N SER A 145 12.42 7.75 16.70
CA SER A 145 12.20 6.45 17.32
C SER A 145 12.68 5.27 16.49
N PHE A 146 12.74 5.36 15.15
CA PHE A 146 13.20 4.23 14.33
C PHE A 146 14.69 3.94 14.57
N GLU A 147 15.52 4.98 14.63
CA GLU A 147 16.96 4.81 14.91
C GLU A 147 17.26 4.38 16.35
N THR A 148 16.32 4.60 17.27
CA THR A 148 16.44 4.21 18.68
C THR A 148 15.61 2.97 19.04
N ALA A 149 14.95 2.36 18.05
CA ALA A 149 14.09 1.21 18.27
C ALA A 149 14.91 0.02 18.81
N PRO A 150 14.44 -0.72 19.83
CA PRO A 150 15.19 -1.82 20.44
C PRO A 150 15.69 -2.87 19.43
N SER A 151 14.91 -3.15 18.38
CA SER A 151 15.26 -4.13 17.35
C SER A 151 16.04 -3.55 16.17
N ARG A 152 16.26 -2.23 16.09
CA ARG A 152 16.93 -1.52 14.99
C ARG A 152 18.24 -2.16 14.50
N PRO A 153 19.15 -2.67 15.37
CA PRO A 153 20.38 -3.34 14.91
C PRO A 153 20.16 -4.59 14.06
N SER A 154 18.98 -5.18 14.09
CA SER A 154 18.60 -6.37 13.29
C SER A 154 17.93 -6.03 11.96
N TRP A 155 17.63 -4.75 11.71
CA TRP A 155 16.91 -4.31 10.52
C TRP A 155 17.85 -4.27 9.32
N SER A 156 17.77 -5.29 8.47
CA SER A 156 18.58 -5.37 7.26
C SER A 156 17.83 -6.11 6.16
N PHE A 157 17.65 -5.42 5.03
CA PHE A 157 17.03 -6.02 3.85
C PHE A 157 18.05 -6.91 3.11
N PRO A 158 17.67 -8.09 2.58
CA PRO A 158 18.62 -8.98 1.93
C PRO A 158 19.27 -8.42 0.66
N ALA A 159 18.56 -7.62 -0.14
CA ALA A 159 19.13 -7.09 -1.38
C ALA A 159 19.85 -5.75 -1.16
N PRO A 160 20.89 -5.43 -1.95
CA PRO A 160 21.54 -4.12 -1.93
C PRO A 160 20.51 -2.99 -2.16
N PRO A 161 20.60 -1.86 -1.42
CA PRO A 161 21.69 -1.44 -0.52
C PRO A 161 21.58 -1.95 0.94
N HIS A 162 20.80 -3.01 1.20
CA HIS A 162 20.54 -3.59 2.52
C HIS A 162 19.78 -2.68 3.49
N GLN A 163 19.05 -1.71 2.95
CA GLN A 163 18.29 -0.76 3.73
C GLN A 163 16.90 -1.32 4.06
N PRO A 164 16.48 -1.30 5.34
CA PRO A 164 15.08 -1.54 5.65
C PRO A 164 14.24 -0.42 5.05
N HIS A 165 12.95 -0.68 4.81
CA HIS A 165 12.05 0.30 4.22
C HIS A 165 10.60 0.09 4.67
N VAL A 166 9.82 1.17 4.68
CA VAL A 166 8.42 1.14 5.13
C VAL A 166 7.51 0.81 3.94
N LEU A 167 7.06 -0.43 3.84
CA LEU A 167 6.22 -0.92 2.73
C LEU A 167 4.74 -0.75 2.90
N SER A 168 4.30 -0.51 4.13
CA SER A 168 2.91 -0.23 4.39
C SER A 168 2.76 0.88 5.41
N LEU A 169 1.83 1.77 5.11
CA LEU A 169 1.33 2.77 6.03
C LEU A 169 -0.19 2.72 6.07
N GLU A 170 -0.72 2.73 7.28
CA GLU A 170 -2.16 2.82 7.54
C GLU A 170 -2.41 3.79 8.69
N GLN A 171 -3.62 4.34 8.74
CA GLN A 171 -4.08 5.19 9.82
C GLN A 171 -5.21 4.50 10.58
N THR A 172 -5.09 4.43 11.91
CA THR A 172 -6.17 3.94 12.78
C THR A 172 -7.32 4.95 12.83
N ALA A 173 -8.48 4.53 13.32
CA ALA A 173 -9.60 5.44 13.57
C ALA A 173 -9.27 6.57 14.58
N SER A 174 -8.30 6.34 15.49
CA SER A 174 -7.79 7.34 16.43
C SER A 174 -6.77 8.30 15.79
N GLY A 175 -6.38 8.07 14.54
CA GLY A 175 -5.41 8.89 13.80
C GLY A 175 -3.96 8.49 14.00
N GLN A 176 -3.67 7.37 14.68
CA GLN A 176 -2.31 6.84 14.82
C GLN A 176 -1.84 6.25 13.49
N LEU A 177 -0.57 6.37 13.18
CA LEU A 177 0.03 5.73 12.01
C LEU A 177 0.57 4.35 12.39
N VAL A 178 0.33 3.36 11.53
CA VAL A 178 0.86 2.00 11.63
C VAL A 178 1.81 1.80 10.44
N ALA A 179 3.07 1.51 10.74
CA ALA A 179 4.12 1.30 9.75
C ALA A 179 4.55 -0.17 9.74
N GLY A 180 4.36 -0.86 8.61
CA GLY A 180 4.95 -2.18 8.36
C GLY A 180 6.27 -2.04 7.62
N ILE A 181 7.33 -2.61 8.20
CA ILE A 181 8.72 -2.40 7.80
C ILE A 181 9.34 -3.72 7.34
N GLU A 182 9.91 -3.71 6.14
CA GLU A 182 10.74 -4.77 5.59
C GLU A 182 12.21 -4.31 5.62
N VAL A 183 13.05 -4.70 6.58
CA VAL A 183 12.81 -5.58 7.74
C VAL A 183 12.86 -4.75 9.00
N GLY A 184 11.81 -4.82 9.82
CA GLY A 184 11.74 -4.13 11.12
C GLY A 184 10.46 -4.38 11.93
N GLY A 185 9.47 -5.06 11.33
CA GLY A 185 8.23 -5.42 11.98
C GLY A 185 7.13 -4.38 11.82
N VAL A 186 6.20 -4.34 12.76
CA VAL A 186 5.15 -3.32 12.84
C VAL A 186 5.50 -2.32 13.94
N LEU A 187 5.51 -1.04 13.59
CA LEU A 187 5.65 0.05 14.53
C LEU A 187 4.41 0.94 14.51
N VAL A 188 3.94 1.37 15.69
CA VAL A 188 2.71 2.17 15.85
C VAL A 188 3.04 3.52 16.48
N GLY A 189 2.52 4.60 15.90
CA GLY A 189 2.70 5.96 16.41
C GLY A 189 2.03 6.14 17.78
N GLY A 190 2.75 6.70 18.75
CA GLY A 190 2.29 6.94 20.12
C GLY A 190 1.25 8.07 20.28
N GLY A 191 0.75 8.62 19.18
CA GLY A 191 -0.24 9.70 19.16
C GLY A 191 -0.90 9.86 17.79
N GLY A 192 -1.64 10.94 17.59
CA GLY A 192 -2.23 11.25 16.27
C GLY A 192 -1.17 11.43 15.18
N ALA A 193 -1.61 11.58 13.93
CA ALA A 193 -0.75 11.46 12.75
C ALA A 193 0.53 12.32 12.73
N GLY A 194 0.64 13.38 13.54
CA GLY A 194 1.84 14.21 13.66
C GLY A 194 2.87 13.73 14.70
N SER A 195 2.68 12.56 15.33
CA SER A 195 3.65 12.01 16.28
C SER A 195 4.94 11.58 15.57
N ASP A 196 6.08 11.94 16.15
CA ASP A 196 7.43 11.52 15.73
C ASP A 196 7.94 10.31 16.52
N SER A 197 7.10 9.75 17.40
CA SER A 197 7.40 8.59 18.25
C SER A 197 6.58 7.39 17.83
N PHE A 198 7.28 6.29 17.55
CA PHE A 198 6.72 5.00 17.22
C PHE A 198 7.22 3.92 18.17
N GLU A 199 6.34 2.99 18.53
CA GLU A 199 6.62 1.87 19.41
C GLU A 199 6.56 0.55 18.64
N GLU A 200 7.42 -0.40 19.00
CA GLU A 200 7.46 -1.73 18.37
C GLU A 200 6.30 -2.60 18.83
N HIS A 201 5.54 -3.13 17.88
CA HIS A 201 4.37 -3.98 18.06
C HIS A 201 4.66 -5.37 17.45
N ASN A 202 5.74 -5.99 17.93
CA ASN A 202 6.38 -7.13 17.26
C ASN A 202 6.24 -8.48 18.01
N GLN A 203 5.51 -8.53 19.13
CA GLN A 203 5.45 -9.74 19.96
C GLN A 203 4.78 -10.89 19.21
N GLY A 204 5.57 -11.92 18.84
CA GLY A 204 5.09 -13.08 18.07
C GLY A 204 5.06 -12.87 16.56
N LEU A 205 5.48 -11.71 16.07
CA LEU A 205 5.51 -11.34 14.65
C LEU A 205 6.86 -11.67 13.99
N TYR A 206 6.84 -12.02 12.71
CA TYR A 206 8.05 -12.07 11.90
C TYR A 206 8.38 -10.68 11.34
N ALA A 207 9.60 -10.19 11.59
CA ALA A 207 9.98 -8.80 11.35
C ALA A 207 10.03 -8.36 9.87
N ASP A 208 9.95 -9.28 8.92
CA ASP A 208 9.95 -9.01 7.49
C ASP A 208 8.52 -8.72 7.01
N VAL A 209 8.00 -7.53 7.32
CA VAL A 209 6.58 -7.17 7.13
C VAL A 209 6.40 -6.45 5.80
N HIS A 210 5.65 -7.07 4.88
CA HIS A 210 5.36 -6.47 3.58
C HIS A 210 4.10 -5.60 3.63
N SER A 211 3.10 -5.99 4.45
CA SER A 211 1.88 -5.21 4.63
C SER A 211 1.24 -5.51 5.98
N CYS A 212 0.75 -4.48 6.67
CA CYS A 212 -0.12 -4.59 7.84
C CYS A 212 -1.44 -3.87 7.53
N ARG A 213 -2.57 -4.55 7.78
CA ARG A 213 -3.92 -4.03 7.51
C ARG A 213 -4.83 -4.17 8.71
N ILE A 214 -5.63 -3.13 8.97
CA ILE A 214 -6.65 -3.08 10.03
C ILE A 214 -7.99 -3.53 9.45
N ASP A 215 -8.71 -4.42 10.14
CA ASP A 215 -10.07 -4.79 9.75
C ASP A 215 -11.02 -3.57 9.87
N PRO A 216 -11.66 -3.12 8.78
CA PRO A 216 -12.59 -2.00 8.82
C PRO A 216 -13.83 -2.25 9.69
N HIS A 217 -14.12 -3.50 10.06
CA HIS A 217 -15.24 -3.87 10.93
C HIS A 217 -14.81 -4.11 12.39
N ASN A 218 -13.51 -4.26 12.66
CA ASN A 218 -12.99 -4.50 13.99
C ASN A 218 -11.59 -3.88 14.16
N PRO A 219 -11.46 -2.67 14.75
CA PRO A 219 -10.17 -2.00 14.91
C PRO A 219 -9.13 -2.73 15.77
N GLN A 220 -9.53 -3.78 16.51
CA GLN A 220 -8.60 -4.63 17.27
C GLN A 220 -8.02 -5.78 16.42
N HIS A 221 -8.69 -6.15 15.34
CA HIS A 221 -8.30 -7.27 14.50
C HIS A 221 -7.45 -6.82 13.32
N TRP A 222 -6.15 -7.16 13.34
CA TRP A 222 -5.18 -6.77 12.32
C TRP A 222 -4.59 -8.01 11.67
N LEU A 223 -4.26 -7.89 10.39
CA LEU A 223 -3.52 -8.91 9.65
C LEU A 223 -2.22 -8.32 9.10
N ALA A 224 -1.12 -9.07 9.25
CA ALA A 224 0.18 -8.72 8.70
C ALA A 224 0.69 -9.85 7.80
N VAL A 225 0.99 -9.53 6.55
CA VAL A 225 1.66 -10.45 5.61
C VAL A 225 3.16 -10.19 5.63
N THR A 226 3.92 -11.29 5.70
CA THR A 226 5.37 -11.25 5.93
C THR A 226 6.13 -12.16 4.97
N GLY A 227 7.46 -12.09 5.00
CA GLY A 227 8.35 -13.05 4.33
C GLY A 227 8.19 -14.51 4.76
N ARG A 228 7.42 -14.80 5.83
CA ARG A 228 7.14 -16.16 6.33
C ARG A 228 5.66 -16.52 6.44
N GLY A 229 4.78 -15.71 5.88
CA GLY A 229 3.34 -15.95 5.91
C GLY A 229 2.56 -14.86 6.64
N LEU A 230 1.33 -15.19 6.99
CA LEU A 230 0.38 -14.26 7.60
C LEU A 230 0.41 -14.39 9.11
N TYR A 231 0.22 -13.26 9.78
CA TYR A 231 0.05 -13.16 11.22
C TYR A 231 -1.24 -12.38 11.50
N ALA A 232 -1.97 -12.82 12.52
CA ALA A 232 -3.15 -12.12 13.02
C ALA A 232 -2.90 -11.59 14.42
N SER A 233 -3.46 -10.42 14.70
CA SER A 233 -3.56 -9.83 16.03
C SER A 233 -5.03 -9.53 16.31
N ASP A 234 -5.47 -9.78 17.53
CA ASP A 234 -6.83 -9.49 18.03
C ASP A 234 -6.81 -8.40 19.12
N ASP A 235 -5.67 -7.71 19.27
CA ASP A 235 -5.36 -6.73 20.30
C ASP A 235 -4.58 -5.53 19.74
N ALA A 236 -4.97 -5.10 18.53
CA ALA A 236 -4.43 -3.93 17.83
C ALA A 236 -2.89 -3.96 17.67
N GLY A 237 -2.38 -5.11 17.27
CA GLY A 237 -0.96 -5.36 17.01
C GLY A 237 -0.12 -5.61 18.27
N SER A 238 -0.70 -5.65 19.46
CA SER A 238 0.08 -5.87 20.69
C SER A 238 0.72 -7.26 20.70
N THR A 239 -0.02 -8.29 20.28
CA THR A 239 0.46 -9.65 20.11
C THR A 239 -0.01 -10.28 18.80
N TRP A 240 0.81 -11.17 18.26
CA TRP A 240 0.58 -11.79 16.95
C TRP A 240 0.64 -13.31 17.02
N ARG A 241 -0.21 -13.96 16.22
CA ARG A 241 -0.24 -15.41 16.01
C ARG A 241 -0.06 -15.70 14.53
N ALA A 242 0.88 -16.59 14.20
CA ALA A 242 1.03 -17.08 12.84
C ALA A 242 -0.25 -17.83 12.40
N GLN A 243 -0.74 -17.53 11.20
CA GLN A 243 -1.97 -18.10 10.66
C GLN A 243 -1.68 -19.15 9.58
N GLY A 244 -2.48 -20.21 9.62
CA GLY A 244 -2.62 -21.23 8.59
C GLY A 244 -1.35 -22.01 8.18
N SER A 245 -1.54 -22.87 7.19
CA SER A 245 -0.48 -23.52 6.43
C SER A 245 -0.93 -23.60 4.98
N TRP A 246 -0.21 -22.95 4.08
CA TRP A 246 -0.60 -22.85 2.67
C TRP A 246 0.60 -22.90 1.73
N LYS A 247 0.32 -23.02 0.42
CA LYS A 247 1.34 -23.00 -0.63
C LYS A 247 1.82 -21.57 -0.87
N GLY A 248 3.12 -21.41 -1.08
CA GLY A 248 3.75 -20.10 -1.08
C GLY A 248 3.98 -19.59 0.35
N ARG A 249 5.25 -19.42 0.72
CA ARG A 249 5.64 -18.94 2.06
C ARG A 249 5.81 -17.42 2.12
N TYR A 250 5.80 -16.77 0.95
CA TYR A 250 6.08 -15.34 0.81
C TYR A 250 4.77 -14.61 0.53
N THR A 251 4.03 -14.26 1.58
CA THR A 251 2.76 -13.52 1.48
C THR A 251 3.04 -12.03 1.34
N ILE A 252 2.40 -11.33 0.40
CA ILE A 252 2.72 -9.93 0.09
C ILE A 252 1.49 -9.04 -0.08
N GLY A 253 0.48 -9.50 -0.82
CA GLY A 253 -0.76 -8.75 -1.02
C GLY A 253 -1.78 -9.10 0.07
N LEU A 254 -2.48 -8.09 0.60
CA LEU A 254 -3.48 -8.23 1.63
C LEU A 254 -4.59 -7.20 1.44
N ALA A 255 -5.85 -7.64 1.48
CA ALA A 255 -7.01 -6.74 1.44
C ALA A 255 -8.16 -7.28 2.30
N PHE A 256 -8.70 -6.43 3.17
CA PHE A 256 -10.00 -6.63 3.79
C PHE A 256 -11.10 -6.09 2.87
N ASN A 257 -12.24 -6.76 2.84
CA ASN A 257 -13.44 -6.23 2.20
C ASN A 257 -14.10 -5.20 3.13
N PRO A 258 -14.22 -3.92 2.74
CA PRO A 258 -14.88 -2.91 3.59
C PRO A 258 -16.41 -3.00 3.58
N LEU A 259 -17.00 -3.83 2.72
CA LEU A 259 -18.45 -3.94 2.58
C LEU A 259 -19.02 -5.27 3.13
N ARG A 260 -18.16 -6.27 3.36
CA ARG A 260 -18.55 -7.58 3.88
C ARG A 260 -17.57 -8.01 4.98
N GLN A 261 -18.06 -8.04 6.21
CA GLN A 261 -17.27 -8.50 7.36
C GLN A 261 -16.76 -9.93 7.13
N GLY A 262 -15.52 -10.17 7.55
CA GLY A 262 -14.87 -11.48 7.47
C GLY A 262 -14.25 -11.81 6.11
N GLU A 263 -14.58 -11.07 5.03
CA GLU A 263 -13.96 -11.30 3.74
C GLU A 263 -12.55 -10.70 3.65
N VAL A 264 -11.57 -11.57 3.39
CA VAL A 264 -10.16 -11.20 3.23
C VAL A 264 -9.59 -11.88 2.00
N LEU A 265 -8.75 -11.16 1.25
CA LEU A 265 -7.90 -11.73 0.22
C LEU A 265 -6.43 -11.61 0.60
N VAL A 266 -5.69 -12.70 0.41
CA VAL A 266 -4.23 -12.76 0.57
C VAL A 266 -3.62 -13.27 -0.72
N ALA A 267 -2.55 -12.63 -1.18
CA ALA A 267 -1.77 -13.09 -2.31
C ALA A 267 -0.35 -13.46 -1.88
N ALA A 268 0.12 -14.62 -2.33
CA ALA A 268 1.42 -15.17 -1.96
C ALA A 268 2.21 -15.68 -3.16
N GLY A 269 3.53 -15.66 -3.02
CA GLY A 269 4.49 -16.23 -3.96
C GLY A 269 5.25 -17.41 -3.35
N ASP A 270 5.92 -18.16 -4.23
CA ASP A 270 6.82 -19.24 -3.87
C ASP A 270 8.14 -18.73 -3.29
N ARG A 271 8.61 -17.56 -3.78
CA ARG A 271 9.88 -16.96 -3.36
C ARG A 271 9.93 -15.44 -3.62
N PRO A 272 10.84 -14.71 -2.97
CA PRO A 272 11.10 -13.30 -3.28
C PRO A 272 11.61 -13.09 -4.73
N PRO A 273 11.35 -11.91 -5.33
CA PRO A 273 10.51 -10.85 -4.80
C PRO A 273 9.11 -10.99 -5.47
N ALA A 274 8.22 -11.77 -4.85
CA ALA A 274 6.90 -12.13 -5.38
C ALA A 274 6.87 -12.98 -6.68
N VAL A 275 7.72 -14.01 -6.80
CA VAL A 275 7.63 -15.01 -7.87
C VAL A 275 6.73 -16.17 -7.43
N GLY A 276 5.82 -16.58 -8.32
CA GLY A 276 4.75 -17.55 -8.02
C GLY A 276 3.40 -16.86 -7.87
N VAL A 277 2.31 -17.63 -7.99
CA VAL A 277 0.95 -17.09 -7.96
C VAL A 277 0.07 -18.00 -7.11
N HIS A 278 -0.25 -17.52 -5.91
CA HIS A 278 -1.24 -18.12 -5.04
C HIS A 278 -2.17 -17.03 -4.52
N VAL A 279 -3.48 -17.29 -4.54
CA VAL A 279 -4.50 -16.37 -4.03
C VAL A 279 -5.41 -17.13 -3.08
N TYR A 280 -5.62 -16.55 -1.91
CA TYR A 280 -6.42 -17.12 -0.84
C TYR A 280 -7.57 -16.19 -0.48
N HIS A 281 -8.71 -16.78 -0.16
CA HIS A 281 -9.89 -16.09 0.34
C HIS A 281 -10.27 -16.62 1.72
N SER A 282 -10.57 -15.72 2.64
CA SER A 282 -11.21 -16.03 3.92
C SER A 282 -12.59 -15.38 3.95
N ALA A 283 -13.53 -16.01 4.64
CA ALA A 283 -14.86 -15.46 4.96
C ALA A 283 -15.08 -15.31 6.48
N ASP A 284 -14.04 -15.56 7.30
CA ASP A 284 -14.09 -15.60 8.76
C ASP A 284 -13.02 -14.69 9.40
N GLY A 285 -12.58 -13.65 8.68
CA GLY A 285 -11.62 -12.67 9.18
C GLY A 285 -10.17 -13.16 9.13
N GLY A 286 -9.87 -14.22 8.39
CA GLY A 286 -8.52 -14.78 8.30
C GLY A 286 -8.20 -15.83 9.35
N GLU A 287 -9.21 -16.40 10.01
CA GLU A 287 -9.05 -17.60 10.83
C GLU A 287 -8.85 -18.85 9.94
N SER A 288 -9.49 -18.90 8.78
CA SER A 288 -9.28 -19.93 7.77
C SER A 288 -9.24 -19.37 6.35
N PHE A 289 -8.52 -20.06 5.46
CA PHE A 289 -8.32 -19.63 4.09
C PHE A 289 -8.56 -20.77 3.09
N GLN A 290 -9.28 -20.45 2.03
CA GLN A 290 -9.44 -21.29 0.85
C GLN A 290 -8.50 -20.83 -0.25
N ASP A 291 -7.76 -21.77 -0.86
CA ASP A 291 -7.02 -21.52 -2.09
C ASP A 291 -8.00 -21.33 -3.26
N ILE A 292 -8.00 -20.14 -3.84
CA ILE A 292 -8.86 -19.75 -4.97
C ILE A 292 -8.08 -19.54 -6.26
N THR A 293 -6.81 -19.94 -6.30
CA THR A 293 -5.90 -19.69 -7.43
C THR A 293 -6.47 -20.23 -8.74
N ASP A 294 -6.91 -21.49 -8.76
CA ASP A 294 -7.48 -22.09 -9.97
C ASP A 294 -8.88 -21.53 -10.29
N ALA A 295 -9.61 -21.04 -9.28
CA ALA A 295 -10.88 -20.36 -9.52
C ALA A 295 -10.68 -19.00 -10.20
N ALA A 296 -9.63 -18.27 -9.81
CA ALA A 296 -9.25 -16.98 -10.37
C ALA A 296 -8.64 -17.07 -11.77
N PHE A 297 -7.90 -18.14 -12.06
CA PHE A 297 -7.10 -18.29 -13.27
C PHE A 297 -7.44 -19.58 -14.05
N SER A 298 -8.69 -19.70 -14.49
CA SER A 298 -9.15 -20.80 -15.33
C SER A 298 -10.02 -20.32 -16.49
N GLY A 299 -10.12 -21.13 -17.55
CA GLY A 299 -10.85 -20.75 -18.75
C GLY A 299 -10.30 -19.46 -19.35
N ASP A 300 -11.16 -18.45 -19.53
CA ASP A 300 -10.82 -17.19 -20.19
C ASP A 300 -9.85 -16.30 -19.38
N THR A 301 -9.66 -16.56 -18.08
CA THR A 301 -8.70 -15.80 -17.25
C THR A 301 -7.33 -16.48 -17.12
N THR A 302 -7.11 -17.61 -17.80
CA THR A 302 -5.87 -18.40 -17.69
C THR A 302 -4.63 -17.57 -18.03
N GLU A 303 -4.70 -16.74 -19.07
CA GLU A 303 -3.58 -15.89 -19.49
C GLU A 303 -3.21 -14.79 -18.47
N ALA A 304 -4.16 -14.42 -17.60
CA ALA A 304 -3.94 -13.38 -16.61
C ALA A 304 -2.99 -13.81 -15.48
N LYS A 305 -2.86 -15.13 -15.22
CA LYS A 305 -2.09 -15.69 -14.10
C LYS A 305 -0.67 -15.14 -14.05
N GLY A 306 0.02 -15.13 -15.20
CA GLY A 306 1.43 -14.76 -15.26
C GLY A 306 2.30 -15.61 -14.32
N SER A 307 3.38 -15.03 -13.81
CA SER A 307 4.37 -15.71 -12.95
C SER A 307 4.68 -14.96 -11.66
N ARG A 308 3.97 -13.86 -11.37
CA ARG A 308 4.19 -13.00 -10.21
C ARG A 308 2.91 -12.77 -9.44
N THR A 309 3.05 -12.63 -8.13
CA THR A 309 1.93 -12.49 -7.20
C THR A 309 1.02 -11.32 -7.60
N PRO A 310 -0.31 -11.51 -7.71
CA PRO A 310 -1.24 -10.44 -8.04
C PRO A 310 -1.53 -9.54 -6.84
N VAL A 311 -1.98 -8.32 -7.09
CA VAL A 311 -2.51 -7.39 -6.09
C VAL A 311 -3.96 -7.77 -5.79
N PRO A 312 -4.30 -8.22 -4.57
CA PRO A 312 -5.68 -8.42 -4.17
C PRO A 312 -6.33 -7.10 -3.76
N TYR A 313 -7.62 -6.93 -4.08
CA TYR A 313 -8.39 -5.77 -3.64
C TYR A 313 -9.88 -6.08 -3.59
N PHE A 314 -10.65 -5.19 -2.97
CA PHE A 314 -12.10 -5.17 -3.07
C PHE A 314 -12.56 -3.79 -3.50
N ALA A 315 -13.50 -3.67 -4.44
CA ALA A 315 -14.12 -2.39 -4.75
C ALA A 315 -15.49 -2.61 -5.39
N ASP A 316 -16.44 -1.69 -5.15
CA ASP A 316 -17.82 -1.74 -5.65
C ASP A 316 -18.49 -3.11 -5.42
N GLY A 317 -18.20 -3.74 -4.28
CA GLY A 317 -18.76 -5.04 -3.88
C GLY A 317 -18.13 -6.24 -4.58
N GLN A 318 -17.07 -6.07 -5.36
CA GLN A 318 -16.39 -7.16 -6.08
C GLN A 318 -15.00 -7.45 -5.47
N ALA A 319 -14.61 -8.71 -5.47
CA ALA A 319 -13.23 -9.14 -5.30
C ALA A 319 -12.44 -8.89 -6.58
N LEU A 320 -11.24 -8.33 -6.46
CA LEU A 320 -10.41 -7.91 -7.58
C LEU A 320 -8.99 -8.48 -7.49
N LEU A 321 -8.41 -8.76 -8.65
CA LEU A 321 -6.99 -9.11 -8.78
C LEU A 321 -6.35 -8.29 -9.90
N GLY A 322 -5.37 -7.47 -9.54
CA GLY A 322 -4.48 -6.80 -10.48
C GLY A 322 -3.24 -7.66 -10.72
N THR A 323 -2.94 -7.98 -11.98
CA THR A 323 -1.89 -8.97 -12.30
C THR A 323 -0.67 -8.34 -12.96
N ALA A 324 0.45 -9.06 -12.91
CA ALA A 324 1.69 -8.66 -13.59
C ALA A 324 1.58 -8.71 -15.13
N THR A 325 0.51 -9.29 -15.68
CA THR A 325 0.22 -9.30 -17.12
C THR A 325 -0.63 -8.10 -17.56
N GLY A 326 -0.96 -7.20 -16.62
CA GLY A 326 -1.78 -6.01 -16.82
C GLY A 326 -3.28 -6.26 -16.73
N HIS A 327 -3.72 -7.50 -16.52
CA HIS A 327 -5.14 -7.81 -16.34
C HIS A 327 -5.64 -7.36 -14.98
N LEU A 328 -6.82 -6.73 -14.97
CA LEU A 328 -7.68 -6.58 -13.82
C LEU A 328 -8.79 -7.63 -13.91
N LEU A 329 -8.82 -8.57 -12.97
CA LEU A 329 -9.89 -9.56 -12.85
C LEU A 329 -10.88 -9.14 -11.77
N ALA A 330 -12.13 -9.56 -11.91
CA ALA A 330 -13.18 -9.34 -10.92
C ALA A 330 -14.06 -10.56 -10.71
N SER A 331 -14.57 -10.73 -9.48
CA SER A 331 -15.62 -11.69 -9.13
C SER A 331 -16.57 -11.09 -8.10
N ASP A 332 -17.86 -11.40 -8.20
CA ASP A 332 -18.83 -11.05 -7.15
C ASP A 332 -18.66 -11.94 -5.90
N TYR A 333 -18.09 -13.14 -6.09
CA TYR A 333 -17.85 -14.15 -5.06
C TYR A 333 -16.46 -14.74 -5.28
N ALA A 334 -15.50 -14.38 -4.44
CA ALA A 334 -14.09 -14.73 -4.65
C ALA A 334 -13.84 -16.24 -4.65
N GLU A 335 -14.61 -16.97 -3.84
CA GLU A 335 -14.53 -18.41 -3.65
C GLU A 335 -15.07 -19.26 -4.83
N ARG A 336 -15.76 -18.61 -5.77
CA ARG A 336 -16.41 -19.28 -6.90
C ARG A 336 -15.59 -19.14 -8.18
N ARG A 337 -15.81 -20.06 -9.13
CA ARG A 337 -15.22 -20.00 -10.49
C ARG A 337 -15.94 -18.99 -11.39
N THR A 338 -16.14 -17.76 -10.89
CA THR A 338 -16.89 -16.69 -11.57
C THR A 338 -16.03 -15.48 -11.92
N TRP A 339 -14.71 -15.67 -11.92
CA TRP A 339 -13.76 -14.62 -12.24
C TRP A 339 -13.81 -14.28 -13.74
N ARG A 340 -13.74 -12.99 -14.05
CA ARG A 340 -13.71 -12.46 -15.42
C ARG A 340 -12.66 -11.39 -15.56
N ALA A 341 -12.09 -11.25 -16.76
CA ALA A 341 -11.26 -10.10 -17.10
C ALA A 341 -12.15 -8.84 -17.26
N VAL A 342 -11.84 -7.78 -16.53
CA VAL A 342 -12.50 -6.47 -16.65
C VAL A 342 -11.82 -5.63 -17.73
N CYS A 343 -10.50 -5.57 -17.67
CA CYS A 343 -9.66 -4.91 -18.67
C CYS A 343 -8.25 -5.48 -18.61
N ARG A 344 -7.46 -5.16 -19.64
CA ARG A 344 -6.01 -5.37 -19.65
C ARG A 344 -5.32 -4.05 -19.94
N LEU A 345 -4.53 -3.59 -18.98
CA LEU A 345 -3.63 -2.45 -19.17
C LEU A 345 -2.35 -2.91 -19.88
N PRO A 346 -1.66 -2.01 -20.62
CA PRO A 346 -0.35 -2.34 -21.18
C PRO A 346 0.71 -2.70 -20.11
N PRO A 347 0.85 -1.95 -18.99
CA PRO A 347 1.80 -2.30 -17.93
C PRO A 347 1.23 -3.25 -16.85
N PRO A 348 2.10 -3.96 -16.12
CA PRO A 348 1.79 -4.63 -14.85
C PRO A 348 1.03 -3.74 -13.85
N ILE A 349 0.03 -4.28 -13.18
CA ILE A 349 -0.66 -3.63 -12.05
C ILE A 349 0.09 -3.98 -10.76
N LEU A 350 0.50 -2.96 -10.00
CA LEU A 350 1.38 -3.09 -8.83
C LEU A 350 0.72 -2.67 -7.51
N CYS A 351 -0.26 -1.77 -7.59
CA CYS A 351 -1.07 -1.37 -6.44
C CYS A 351 -2.45 -0.86 -6.87
N MET A 352 -3.38 -0.84 -5.92
CA MET A 352 -4.74 -0.35 -6.11
C MET A 352 -5.19 0.50 -4.91
N CYS A 353 -5.93 1.58 -5.18
CA CYS A 353 -6.68 2.28 -4.14
C CYS A 353 -8.07 2.74 -4.61
N ALA A 354 -8.99 2.73 -3.67
CA ALA A 354 -10.27 3.41 -3.73
C ALA A 354 -10.43 4.32 -2.48
N PRO A 355 -11.26 5.37 -2.54
CA PRO A 355 -11.50 6.24 -1.40
C PRO A 355 -11.99 5.48 -0.16
N ARG A 356 -11.51 5.89 1.03
CA ARG A 356 -11.94 5.35 2.34
C ARG A 356 -11.68 3.84 2.54
N GLN A 357 -10.67 3.32 1.88
CA GLN A 357 -10.27 1.93 2.00
C GLN A 357 -8.76 1.84 2.05
N SER A 358 -8.25 0.90 2.85
CA SER A 358 -6.82 0.62 2.92
C SER A 358 -6.30 0.22 1.54
N PRO A 359 -5.13 0.70 1.11
CA PRO A 359 -4.57 0.36 -0.18
C PRO A 359 -3.95 -1.04 -0.19
N SER A 360 -3.72 -1.60 -1.38
CA SER A 360 -3.02 -2.87 -1.55
C SER A 360 -1.92 -2.72 -2.58
N SER A 361 -0.75 -3.33 -2.32
CA SER A 361 0.42 -3.30 -3.19
C SER A 361 1.18 -4.64 -3.12
N VAL A 362 1.98 -4.93 -4.14
CA VAL A 362 2.86 -6.12 -4.20
C VAL A 362 4.28 -5.80 -4.65
N MET A 363 4.69 -4.53 -4.53
CA MET A 363 6.00 -4.04 -4.97
C MET A 363 6.67 -3.27 -3.83
N HIS A 364 8.00 -3.32 -3.76
CA HIS A 364 8.82 -2.69 -2.72
C HIS A 364 9.09 -1.20 -2.92
#